data_AF-A0A966WBR8-F1
#
_entry.id   AF-A0A966WBR8-F1
#
_cell.length_a   1.000
_cell.length_b   1.000
_cell.length_c   1.000
_cell.angle_alpha   90.00
_cell.angle_beta   90.00
_cell.angle_gamma   90.00
#
_symmetry.space_group_name_H-M   'P 1'
#
loop_
_entity.id
_entity.type
_entity.pdbx_description
1 polymer ?
#
loop_
_entity_poly.entity_id
_entity_poly.type
_entity_poly.pdbx_seq_one_letter_code
_entity_poly.pdbx_strand_id
1 'polypeptide(L)'
;GEQVVVKVQRPRVSTLVRKDLKVMSWLAPFLVGRIKIAALANPPALVELFAETIVEELDFRLEAANMLDIASILADLKQEGYVIPRPHPRLVTRRVIVMERLDGFKFDDVAGMKGAGIDTEAVIRTGMVAFMEGALLYGVFHGDLHGGNLFVMRDGRTALLDFGIVGRLTGVRRLAFLRLMLSATTNDVKGQITALRDLGALPMDTDLDAVIKDLRLDQPTIDPTTLSGEELVKEVQRVVKAMLAYGARMPKELMLYVKNMVFLDGAIARLAPDLDLLGEIAQISMLFAQRHGERLGRELGIDHSQVEINLDSVKAGLGVSSDTERMTYRDLQKRRELIQKRMREHVGR
;
A
#
# COMPACT_ATOMS: atom_id res chain seq x y z
N GLY A 1 -11.41 -26.41 26.79
CA GLY A 1 -11.91 -25.07 26.42
C GLY A 1 -11.25 -24.65 25.12
N GLU A 2 -11.84 -23.69 24.41
CA GLU A 2 -11.25 -23.07 23.21
C GLU A 2 -10.01 -22.24 23.58
N GLN A 3 -8.97 -22.27 22.74
CA GLN A 3 -7.76 -21.47 22.92
C GLN A 3 -8.00 -20.07 22.34
N VAL A 4 -7.77 -19.03 23.14
CA VAL A 4 -8.09 -17.63 22.76
C VAL A 4 -6.94 -16.68 23.05
N VAL A 5 -6.93 -15.57 22.31
CA VAL A 5 -6.09 -14.39 22.59
C VAL A 5 -6.99 -13.29 23.16
N VAL A 6 -6.50 -12.60 24.18
CA VAL A 6 -7.20 -11.48 24.82
C VAL A 6 -6.36 -10.21 24.64
N LYS A 7 -6.78 -9.32 23.72
CA LYS A 7 -6.15 -8.00 23.52
C LYS A 7 -6.82 -7.01 24.48
N VAL A 8 -6.03 -6.41 25.37
CA VAL A 8 -6.50 -5.47 26.40
C VAL A 8 -5.85 -4.12 26.20
N GLN A 9 -6.66 -3.07 26.09
CA GLN A 9 -6.20 -1.71 25.99
C GLN A 9 -5.63 -1.22 27.33
N ARG A 10 -4.45 -0.57 27.30
CA ARG A 10 -3.82 0.00 28.50
C ARG A 10 -4.76 1.01 29.19
N PRO A 11 -4.88 0.99 30.53
CA PRO A 11 -5.68 1.96 31.23
C PRO A 11 -5.13 3.37 30.97
N ARG A 12 -6.01 4.29 30.55
CA ARG A 12 -5.73 5.73 30.24
C ARG A 12 -5.14 6.06 28.87
N VAL A 13 -4.87 5.10 27.98
CA VAL A 13 -4.28 5.41 26.66
C VAL A 13 -5.13 6.41 25.87
N SER A 14 -6.46 6.27 25.90
CA SER A 14 -7.37 7.21 25.22
C SER A 14 -7.26 8.65 25.75
N THR A 15 -6.98 8.83 27.05
CA THR A 15 -6.80 10.16 27.64
C THR A 15 -5.44 10.76 27.27
N LEU A 16 -4.39 9.94 27.23
CA LEU A 16 -3.04 10.38 26.84
C LEU A 16 -3.02 10.79 25.37
N VAL A 17 -3.52 9.93 24.49
CA VAL A 17 -3.63 10.20 23.04
C VAL A 17 -4.37 11.52 22.78
N ARG A 18 -5.50 11.77 23.46
CA ARG A 18 -6.24 13.04 23.32
C ARG A 18 -5.43 14.27 23.76
N LYS A 19 -4.60 14.15 24.79
CA LYS A 19 -3.72 15.25 25.23
C LYS A 19 -2.61 15.50 24.20
N ASP A 20 -1.99 14.44 23.70
CA ASP A 20 -0.92 14.52 22.72
C ASP A 20 -1.43 15.13 21.40
N LEU A 21 -2.59 14.68 20.91
CA LEU A 21 -3.24 15.27 19.74
C LEU A 21 -3.53 16.76 19.91
N LYS A 22 -3.95 17.20 21.12
CA LYS A 22 -4.18 18.62 21.40
C LYS A 22 -2.89 19.43 21.30
N VAL A 23 -1.78 18.91 21.82
CA VAL A 23 -0.45 19.56 21.74
C VAL A 23 0.04 19.59 20.30
N MET A 24 -0.05 18.47 19.57
CA MET A 24 0.35 18.37 18.17
C MET A 24 -0.45 19.33 17.29
N SER A 25 -1.78 19.40 17.47
CA SER A 25 -2.65 20.28 16.70
C SER A 25 -2.35 21.76 16.96
N TRP A 26 -1.97 22.10 18.20
CA TRP A 26 -1.52 23.45 18.55
C TRP A 26 -0.17 23.79 17.92
N LEU A 27 0.78 22.84 17.87
CA LEU A 27 2.13 23.08 17.37
C LEU A 27 2.22 23.07 15.83
N ALA A 28 1.45 22.21 15.16
CA ALA A 28 1.60 21.94 13.73
C ALA A 28 1.53 23.18 12.81
N PRO A 29 0.65 24.17 13.03
CA PRO A 29 0.63 25.39 12.22
C PRO A 29 1.95 26.17 12.28
N PHE A 30 2.65 26.13 13.41
CA PHE A 30 3.94 26.81 13.58
C PHE A 30 5.11 26.10 12.88
N LEU A 31 4.91 24.88 12.38
CA LEU A 31 5.94 24.08 11.71
C LEU A 31 5.84 24.13 10.18
N VAL A 32 4.78 24.72 9.64
CA VAL A 32 4.57 24.87 8.19
C VAL A 32 5.76 25.62 7.58
N GLY A 33 6.39 25.02 6.56
CA GLY A 33 7.54 25.60 5.87
C GLY A 33 8.86 25.60 6.65
N ARG A 34 8.89 25.10 7.89
CA ARG A 34 10.11 25.05 8.74
C ARG A 34 10.81 23.70 8.71
N ILE A 35 10.12 22.65 8.28
CA ILE A 35 10.69 21.30 8.22
C ILE A 35 11.27 21.07 6.83
N LYS A 36 12.59 20.84 6.76
CA LYS A 36 13.33 20.62 5.50
C LYS A 36 13.06 19.25 4.85
N ILE A 37 12.31 18.38 5.52
CA ILE A 37 11.94 17.06 5.02
C ILE A 37 10.67 17.21 4.19
N ALA A 38 10.76 16.94 2.89
CA ALA A 38 9.66 17.03 1.93
C ALA A 38 8.39 16.29 2.38
N ALA A 39 8.53 15.11 3.00
CA ALA A 39 7.41 14.33 3.54
C ALA A 39 6.67 15.01 4.72
N LEU A 40 7.30 16.00 5.36
CA LEU A 40 6.75 16.78 6.47
C LEU A 40 6.38 18.21 6.05
N ALA A 41 6.21 18.45 4.75
CA ALA A 41 5.93 19.78 4.21
C ALA A 41 4.58 20.35 4.68
N ASN A 42 3.64 19.51 5.12
CA ASN A 42 2.36 19.92 5.69
C ASN A 42 2.10 19.24 7.06
N PRO A 43 2.68 19.75 8.15
CA PRO A 43 2.51 19.18 9.48
C PRO A 43 1.04 19.12 9.97
N PRO A 44 0.18 20.14 9.74
CA PRO A 44 -1.23 20.07 10.12
C PRO A 44 -1.97 18.86 9.52
N ALA A 45 -1.80 18.60 8.23
CA ALA A 45 -2.41 17.46 7.56
C ALA A 45 -1.95 16.11 8.16
N LEU A 46 -0.68 16.03 8.57
CA LEU A 46 -0.16 14.83 9.24
C LEU A 46 -0.77 14.61 10.62
N VAL A 47 -1.00 15.69 11.38
CA VAL A 47 -1.66 15.59 12.69
C VAL A 47 -3.11 15.17 12.55
N GLU A 48 -3.85 15.74 11.61
CA GLU A 48 -5.23 15.37 11.30
C GLU A 48 -5.33 13.88 10.96
N LEU A 49 -4.47 13.41 10.07
CA LEU A 49 -4.41 12.01 9.67
C LEU A 49 -4.03 11.06 10.82
N PHE A 50 -3.08 11.46 11.66
CA PHE A 50 -2.74 10.71 12.86
C PHE A 50 -3.92 10.65 13.84
N ALA A 51 -4.65 11.75 14.00
CA ALA A 51 -5.84 11.82 14.86
C ALA A 51 -6.94 10.88 14.37
N GLU A 52 -7.21 10.85 13.06
CA GLU A 52 -8.19 9.94 12.45
C GLU A 52 -7.81 8.48 12.71
N THR A 53 -6.55 8.12 12.47
CA THR A 53 -6.07 6.74 12.57
C THR A 53 -6.05 6.24 14.02
N ILE A 54 -5.53 7.03 14.95
CA ILE A 54 -5.40 6.60 16.36
C ILE A 54 -6.76 6.49 17.06
N VAL A 55 -7.76 7.25 16.63
CA VAL A 55 -9.11 7.18 17.21
C VAL A 55 -9.81 5.87 16.84
N GLU A 56 -9.61 5.38 15.62
CA GLU A 56 -10.12 4.07 15.16
C GLU A 56 -9.53 2.92 16.00
N GLU A 57 -8.25 2.99 16.36
CA GLU A 57 -7.58 2.00 17.21
C GLU A 57 -8.06 1.99 18.68
N LEU A 58 -8.76 3.05 19.14
CA LEU A 58 -9.20 3.16 20.53
C LEU A 58 -10.52 2.44 20.84
N ASP A 59 -11.15 1.81 19.85
CA ASP A 59 -12.40 1.06 20.00
C ASP A 59 -12.33 -0.32 19.33
N PHE A 60 -12.04 -1.36 20.11
CA PHE A 60 -11.93 -2.73 19.58
C PHE A 60 -13.24 -3.31 19.03
N ARG A 61 -14.38 -2.63 19.19
CA ARG A 61 -15.62 -3.01 18.48
C ARG A 61 -15.50 -2.73 16.98
N LEU A 62 -14.79 -1.67 16.60
CA LEU A 62 -14.50 -1.34 15.20
C LEU A 62 -13.54 -2.37 14.60
N GLU A 63 -12.51 -2.77 15.35
CA GLU A 63 -11.59 -3.84 14.96
C GLU A 63 -12.34 -5.15 14.72
N ALA A 64 -13.20 -5.58 15.64
CA ALA A 64 -14.00 -6.79 15.47
C ALA A 64 -14.94 -6.73 14.25
N ALA A 65 -15.55 -5.56 13.97
CA ALA A 65 -16.36 -5.37 12.77
C ALA A 65 -15.52 -5.47 11.49
N ASN A 66 -14.35 -4.84 11.47
CA ASN A 66 -13.40 -4.91 10.35
C ASN A 66 -12.92 -6.34 10.08
N MET A 67 -12.70 -7.16 11.12
CA MET A 67 -12.37 -8.58 10.97
C MET A 67 -13.46 -9.33 10.21
N LEU A 68 -14.72 -9.14 10.60
CA LEU A 68 -15.86 -9.82 9.97
C LEU A 68 -16.07 -9.34 8.53
N ASP A 69 -15.95 -8.03 8.29
CA ASP A 69 -16.07 -7.45 6.95
C ASP A 69 -15.02 -8.02 5.99
N ILE A 70 -13.74 -8.01 6.40
CA ILE A 70 -12.67 -8.54 5.55
C ILE A 70 -12.81 -10.05 5.39
N ALA A 71 -13.23 -10.79 6.43
CA ALA A 71 -13.49 -12.22 6.31
C ALA A 71 -14.59 -12.52 5.28
N SER A 72 -15.66 -11.72 5.25
CA SER A 72 -16.72 -11.83 4.24
C SER A 72 -16.18 -11.54 2.84
N ILE A 73 -15.38 -10.49 2.67
CA ILE A 73 -14.78 -10.14 1.37
C ILE A 73 -13.87 -11.24 0.86
N LEU A 74 -13.01 -11.80 1.72
CA LEU A 74 -12.13 -12.91 1.35
C LEU A 74 -12.94 -14.17 0.96
N ALA A 75 -14.04 -14.45 1.67
CA ALA A 75 -14.93 -15.54 1.33
C ALA A 75 -15.61 -15.33 -0.04
N ASP A 76 -16.11 -14.12 -0.32
CA ASP A 76 -16.72 -13.76 -1.61
C ASP A 76 -15.70 -13.85 -2.77
N LEU A 77 -14.45 -13.47 -2.48
CA LEU A 77 -13.31 -13.63 -3.38
C LEU A 77 -12.79 -15.07 -3.44
N LYS A 78 -13.36 -16.02 -2.71
CA LYS A 78 -12.86 -17.41 -2.59
C LYS A 78 -11.35 -17.46 -2.32
N GLN A 79 -10.86 -16.58 -1.46
CA GLN A 79 -9.45 -16.48 -1.06
C GLN A 79 -9.19 -17.37 0.13
N GLU A 80 -8.66 -18.57 -0.13
CA GLU A 80 -8.39 -19.59 0.89
C GLU A 80 -7.00 -19.46 1.53
N GLY A 81 -6.12 -18.67 0.90
CA GLY A 81 -4.75 -18.46 1.36
C GLY A 81 -4.62 -17.52 2.56
N TYR A 82 -5.73 -16.94 3.03
CA TYR A 82 -5.80 -16.07 4.20
C TYR A 82 -6.66 -16.66 5.31
N VAL A 83 -6.29 -16.37 6.55
CA VAL A 83 -7.05 -16.72 7.75
C VAL A 83 -7.22 -15.49 8.62
N ILE A 84 -8.44 -15.27 9.08
CA ILE A 84 -8.79 -14.21 10.02
C ILE A 84 -9.27 -14.89 11.30
N PRO A 85 -8.67 -14.61 12.47
CA PRO A 85 -9.13 -15.20 13.72
C PRO A 85 -10.56 -14.76 14.00
N ARG A 86 -11.40 -15.68 14.47
CA ARG A 86 -12.79 -15.34 14.75
C ARG A 86 -12.90 -14.53 16.05
N PRO A 87 -13.46 -13.30 16.06
CA PRO A 87 -13.74 -12.61 17.31
C PRO A 87 -14.84 -13.35 18.08
N HIS A 88 -14.69 -13.47 19.39
CA HIS A 88 -15.68 -14.10 20.24
C HIS A 88 -16.84 -13.13 20.49
N PRO A 89 -18.05 -13.38 19.98
CA PRO A 89 -19.08 -12.35 19.79
C PRO A 89 -19.58 -11.72 21.09
N ARG A 90 -19.52 -12.45 22.21
CA ARG A 90 -19.93 -11.96 23.53
C ARG A 90 -18.80 -11.31 24.35
N LEU A 91 -17.58 -11.32 23.85
CA LEU A 91 -16.37 -10.88 24.56
C LEU A 91 -15.62 -9.77 23.80
N VAL A 92 -16.39 -8.91 23.11
CA VAL A 92 -15.90 -7.70 22.48
C VAL A 92 -16.47 -6.49 23.20
N THR A 93 -15.58 -5.61 23.66
CA THR A 93 -15.91 -4.33 24.26
C THR A 93 -15.02 -3.25 23.64
N ARG A 94 -15.22 -1.99 24.02
CA ARG A 94 -14.35 -0.91 23.55
C ARG A 94 -12.86 -1.11 23.89
N ARG A 95 -12.55 -1.82 24.99
CA ARG A 95 -11.19 -1.93 25.55
C ARG A 95 -10.63 -3.35 25.59
N VAL A 96 -11.45 -4.34 25.28
CA VAL A 96 -11.07 -5.76 25.30
C VAL A 96 -11.68 -6.43 24.08
N ILE A 97 -10.88 -7.17 23.32
CA ILE A 97 -11.33 -8.11 22.29
C ILE A 97 -10.72 -9.48 22.58
N VAL A 98 -11.59 -10.49 22.61
CA VAL A 98 -11.22 -11.90 22.70
C VAL A 98 -11.46 -12.53 21.33
N MET A 99 -10.47 -13.25 20.82
CA MET A 99 -10.55 -13.90 19.51
C MET A 99 -9.83 -15.25 19.50
N GLU A 100 -10.13 -16.07 18.50
CA GLU A 100 -9.47 -17.34 18.23
C GLU A 100 -7.94 -17.18 18.26
N ARG A 101 -7.26 -18.10 18.96
CA ARG A 101 -5.80 -18.16 18.97
C ARG A 101 -5.31 -18.92 17.73
N LEU A 102 -4.55 -18.24 16.88
CA LEU A 102 -3.86 -18.84 15.75
C LEU A 102 -2.39 -19.10 16.11
N ASP A 103 -1.82 -20.17 15.54
CA ASP A 103 -0.43 -20.57 15.71
C ASP A 103 0.25 -20.70 14.35
N GLY A 104 1.51 -20.26 14.29
CA GLY A 104 2.29 -20.30 13.06
C GLY A 104 3.70 -19.75 13.25
N PHE A 105 4.37 -19.52 12.13
CA PHE A 105 5.64 -18.85 12.06
C PHE A 105 5.43 -17.33 12.10
N LYS A 106 6.34 -16.62 12.76
CA LYS A 106 6.41 -15.18 12.57
C LYS A 106 6.68 -14.88 11.11
N PHE A 107 6.10 -13.81 10.58
CA PHE A 107 6.25 -13.48 9.16
C PHE A 107 7.71 -13.23 8.73
N ASP A 108 8.60 -12.90 9.68
CA ASP A 108 10.04 -12.73 9.46
C ASP A 108 10.87 -14.01 9.67
N ASP A 109 10.27 -15.12 10.12
CA ASP A 109 10.95 -16.40 10.35
C ASP A 109 11.05 -17.24 9.06
N VAL A 110 11.80 -16.73 8.09
CA VAL A 110 12.01 -17.38 6.79
C VAL A 110 12.66 -18.75 6.93
N ALA A 111 13.62 -18.89 7.86
CA ALA A 111 14.32 -20.14 8.09
C ALA A 111 13.38 -21.22 8.66
N GLY A 112 12.55 -20.86 9.65
CA GLY A 112 11.53 -21.75 10.21
C GLY A 112 10.50 -22.19 9.17
N MET A 113 10.01 -21.25 8.34
CA MET A 113 9.08 -21.57 7.25
C MET A 113 9.68 -22.53 6.23
N LYS A 114 10.88 -22.25 5.73
CA LYS A 114 11.56 -23.13 4.76
C LYS A 114 11.88 -24.50 5.36
N GLY A 115 12.31 -24.54 6.63
CA GLY A 115 12.54 -25.79 7.36
C GLY A 115 11.27 -26.64 7.55
N ALA A 116 10.10 -26.01 7.53
CA ALA A 116 8.80 -26.67 7.57
C ALA A 116 8.23 -27.00 6.17
N GLY A 117 8.97 -26.72 5.09
CA GLY A 117 8.54 -26.99 3.72
C GLY A 117 7.52 -25.99 3.17
N ILE A 118 7.38 -24.81 3.79
CA ILE A 118 6.47 -23.76 3.31
C ILE A 118 7.11 -23.03 2.13
N ASP A 119 6.36 -22.89 1.05
CA ASP A 119 6.72 -22.06 -0.11
C ASP A 119 6.49 -20.58 0.22
N THR A 120 7.58 -19.88 0.55
CA THR A 120 7.55 -18.46 0.90
C THR A 120 7.26 -17.54 -0.29
N GLU A 121 7.46 -18.00 -1.54
CA GLU A 121 7.05 -17.25 -2.73
C GLU A 121 5.54 -17.34 -2.92
N ALA A 122 4.95 -18.52 -2.72
CA ALA A 122 3.50 -18.69 -2.76
C ALA A 122 2.77 -17.87 -1.68
N VAL A 123 3.35 -17.74 -0.48
CA VAL A 123 2.85 -16.85 0.59
C VAL A 123 2.79 -15.41 0.12
N ILE A 124 3.87 -14.90 -0.50
CA ILE A 124 3.94 -13.53 -1.03
C ILE A 124 2.93 -13.32 -2.14
N ARG A 125 2.86 -14.24 -3.12
CA ARG A 125 1.92 -14.18 -4.24
C ARG A 125 0.47 -14.10 -3.77
N THR A 126 0.10 -15.01 -2.88
CA THR A 126 -1.23 -15.03 -2.23
C THR A 126 -1.52 -13.69 -1.58
N GLY A 127 -0.52 -13.14 -0.87
CA GLY A 127 -0.64 -11.87 -0.18
C GLY A 127 -0.91 -10.69 -1.10
N MET A 128 -0.15 -10.61 -2.19
CA MET A 128 -0.32 -9.57 -3.21
C MET A 128 -1.68 -9.66 -3.90
N VAL A 129 -2.09 -10.86 -4.32
CA VAL A 129 -3.36 -11.07 -5.03
C VAL A 129 -4.54 -10.68 -4.17
N ALA A 130 -4.64 -11.18 -2.93
CA ALA A 130 -5.78 -10.87 -2.08
C ALA A 130 -5.83 -9.38 -1.69
N PHE A 131 -4.66 -8.76 -1.44
CA PHE A 131 -4.56 -7.33 -1.18
C PHE A 131 -5.09 -6.49 -2.35
N MET A 132 -4.66 -6.83 -3.57
CA MET A 132 -5.11 -6.16 -4.80
C MET A 132 -6.59 -6.41 -5.07
N GLU A 133 -7.09 -7.64 -4.91
CA GLU A 133 -8.50 -7.97 -5.14
C GLU A 133 -9.41 -7.21 -4.18
N GLY A 134 -9.07 -7.17 -2.88
CA GLY A 134 -9.82 -6.39 -1.90
C GLY A 134 -9.89 -4.91 -2.27
N ALA A 135 -8.73 -4.31 -2.60
CA ALA A 135 -8.65 -2.90 -2.97
C ALA A 135 -9.41 -2.57 -4.27
N LEU A 136 -9.26 -3.39 -5.32
CA LEU A 136 -9.81 -3.10 -6.65
C LEU A 136 -11.29 -3.45 -6.77
N LEU A 137 -11.72 -4.58 -6.19
CA LEU A 137 -13.09 -5.10 -6.37
C LEU A 137 -14.04 -4.59 -5.29
N TYR A 138 -13.55 -4.45 -4.06
CA TYR A 138 -14.38 -4.04 -2.92
C TYR A 138 -14.03 -2.63 -2.43
N GLY A 139 -12.88 -2.07 -2.81
CA GLY A 139 -12.41 -0.82 -2.25
C GLY A 139 -11.93 -0.98 -0.81
N VAL A 140 -11.70 -2.20 -0.33
CA VAL A 140 -11.40 -2.49 1.07
C VAL A 140 -10.11 -3.29 1.16
N PHE A 141 -9.18 -2.81 1.98
CA PHE A 141 -7.91 -3.49 2.19
C PHE A 141 -7.38 -3.25 3.60
N HIS A 142 -6.59 -4.19 4.12
CA HIS A 142 -5.93 -4.03 5.40
C HIS A 142 -5.04 -2.79 5.38
N GLY A 143 -5.16 -1.85 6.32
CA GLY A 143 -4.48 -0.55 6.26
C GLY A 143 -3.09 -0.50 6.91
N ASP A 144 -2.72 -1.53 7.68
CA ASP A 144 -1.45 -1.56 8.41
C ASP A 144 -0.72 -2.91 8.35
N LEU A 145 -0.40 -3.38 7.14
CA LEU A 145 0.36 -4.61 6.99
C LEU A 145 1.79 -4.39 7.51
N HIS A 146 2.17 -5.19 8.50
CA HIS A 146 3.53 -5.29 8.99
C HIS A 146 3.80 -6.67 9.60
N GLY A 147 5.08 -7.04 9.75
CA GLY A 147 5.47 -8.37 10.23
C GLY A 147 4.89 -8.74 11.60
N GLY A 148 4.59 -7.76 12.46
CA GLY A 148 3.92 -7.97 13.74
C GLY A 148 2.43 -8.34 13.68
N ASN A 149 1.73 -8.10 12.56
CA ASN A 149 0.30 -8.37 12.39
C ASN A 149 0.03 -9.60 11.51
N LEU A 150 1.10 -10.30 11.11
CA LEU A 150 1.07 -11.40 10.16
C LEU A 150 1.75 -12.62 10.77
N PHE A 151 1.08 -13.77 10.68
CA PHE A 151 1.71 -15.08 10.86
C PHE A 151 1.50 -15.93 9.61
N VAL A 152 2.40 -16.88 9.40
CA VAL A 152 2.21 -17.93 8.39
C VAL A 152 1.90 -19.23 9.12
N MET A 153 0.72 -19.77 8.89
CA MET A 153 0.28 -21.04 9.47
C MET A 153 1.11 -22.19 8.92
N ARG A 154 1.11 -23.33 9.62
CA ARG A 154 1.91 -24.51 9.23
C ARG A 154 1.48 -25.13 7.90
N ASP A 155 0.28 -24.81 7.43
CA ASP A 155 -0.26 -25.21 6.13
C ASP A 155 0.04 -24.19 5.02
N GLY A 156 0.80 -23.13 5.30
CA GLY A 156 1.17 -22.08 4.35
C GLY A 156 0.18 -20.93 4.22
N ARG A 157 -0.97 -20.95 4.91
CA ARG A 157 -1.91 -19.82 4.89
C ARG A 157 -1.39 -18.63 5.70
N THR A 158 -1.74 -17.42 5.27
CA THR A 158 -1.38 -16.17 5.96
C THR A 158 -2.46 -15.75 6.93
N ALA A 159 -2.14 -15.67 8.22
CA ALA A 159 -3.02 -15.15 9.25
C ALA A 159 -2.85 -13.64 9.43
N LEU A 160 -3.94 -12.88 9.37
CA LEU A 160 -3.99 -11.45 9.69
C LEU A 160 -4.54 -11.29 11.11
N LEU A 161 -3.84 -10.53 11.97
CA LEU A 161 -4.14 -10.52 13.41
C LEU A 161 -4.76 -9.21 13.94
N ASP A 162 -4.42 -8.07 13.33
CA ASP A 162 -4.89 -6.75 13.78
C ASP A 162 -5.74 -6.14 12.67
N PHE A 163 -6.89 -5.58 13.02
CA PHE A 163 -7.81 -4.95 12.07
C PHE A 163 -8.21 -3.54 12.50
N GLY A 164 -7.37 -2.91 13.32
CA GLY A 164 -7.57 -1.54 13.82
C GLY A 164 -7.57 -0.50 12.70
N ILE A 165 -6.81 -0.76 11.62
CA ILE A 165 -6.74 0.13 10.46
C ILE A 165 -7.13 -0.64 9.20
N VAL A 166 -8.19 -0.17 8.53
CA VAL A 166 -8.67 -0.69 7.24
C VAL A 166 -8.87 0.48 6.27
N GLY A 167 -8.28 0.38 5.09
CA GLY A 167 -8.52 1.31 4.00
C GLY A 167 -9.88 1.03 3.35
N ARG A 168 -10.68 2.08 3.14
CA ARG A 168 -12.01 1.99 2.52
C ARG A 168 -12.21 3.10 1.49
N LEU A 169 -12.25 2.72 0.22
CA LEU A 169 -12.56 3.58 -0.91
C LEU A 169 -14.07 3.58 -1.14
N THR A 170 -14.67 4.76 -1.24
CA THR A 170 -16.07 4.91 -1.71
C THR A 170 -16.19 4.40 -3.14
N GLY A 171 -17.40 4.10 -3.62
CA GLY A 171 -17.60 3.60 -4.99
C GLY A 171 -16.92 4.48 -6.06
N VAL A 172 -17.04 5.80 -5.92
CA VAL A 172 -16.39 6.76 -6.83
C VAL A 172 -14.87 6.72 -6.71
N ARG A 173 -14.32 6.72 -5.48
CA ARG A 173 -12.87 6.63 -5.26
C ARG A 173 -12.29 5.28 -5.69
N ARG A 174 -13.04 4.18 -5.53
CA ARG A 174 -12.64 2.84 -5.99
C ARG A 174 -12.51 2.80 -7.50
N LEU A 175 -13.48 3.37 -8.22
CA LEU A 175 -13.41 3.48 -9.69
C LEU A 175 -12.25 4.37 -10.13
N ALA A 176 -12.01 5.50 -9.46
CA ALA A 176 -10.84 6.33 -9.73
C ALA A 176 -9.53 5.57 -9.45
N PHE A 177 -9.46 4.81 -8.35
CA PHE A 177 -8.31 3.96 -8.02
C PHE A 177 -8.06 2.88 -9.09
N LEU A 178 -9.13 2.22 -9.56
CA LEU A 178 -9.04 1.23 -10.63
C LEU A 178 -8.55 1.86 -11.94
N ARG A 179 -9.04 3.06 -12.31
CA ARG A 179 -8.54 3.82 -13.46
C ARG A 179 -7.07 4.17 -13.30
N LEU A 180 -6.64 4.60 -12.10
CA LEU A 180 -5.23 4.89 -11.84
C LEU A 180 -4.34 3.67 -12.12
N MET A 181 -4.73 2.48 -11.65
CA MET A 181 -3.97 1.25 -11.88
C MET A 181 -3.95 0.87 -13.36
N LEU A 182 -5.08 0.97 -14.07
CA LEU A 182 -5.11 0.67 -15.51
C LEU A 182 -4.30 1.66 -16.32
N SER A 183 -4.46 2.96 -16.11
CA SER A 183 -3.68 3.99 -16.79
C SER A 183 -2.18 3.88 -16.50
N ALA A 184 -1.77 3.30 -15.36
CA ALA A 184 -0.36 2.97 -15.09
C ALA A 184 0.14 1.82 -15.97
N THR A 185 -0.69 0.81 -16.26
CA THR A 185 -0.32 -0.32 -17.14
C THR A 185 -0.24 0.04 -18.62
N THR A 186 -0.93 1.10 -19.05
CA THR A 186 -0.94 1.57 -20.45
C THR A 186 -0.12 2.84 -20.68
N ASN A 187 0.58 3.33 -19.65
CA ASN A 187 1.30 4.61 -19.64
C ASN A 187 0.44 5.82 -20.06
N ASP A 188 -0.86 5.78 -19.75
CA ASP A 188 -1.79 6.90 -19.95
C ASP A 188 -1.62 7.94 -18.83
N VAL A 189 -0.66 8.83 -19.02
CA VAL A 189 -0.31 9.89 -18.05
C VAL A 189 -1.51 10.78 -17.72
N LYS A 190 -2.34 11.12 -18.71
CA LYS A 190 -3.52 11.97 -18.50
C LYS A 190 -4.57 11.25 -17.67
N GLY A 191 -4.79 9.96 -17.93
CA GLY A 191 -5.65 9.11 -17.09
C GLY A 191 -5.15 8.99 -15.65
N GLN A 192 -3.83 8.83 -15.45
CA GLN A 192 -3.24 8.76 -14.11
C GLN A 192 -3.48 10.04 -13.30
N ILE A 193 -3.21 11.21 -13.90
CA ILE A 193 -3.39 12.52 -13.22
C ILE A 193 -4.87 12.82 -12.98
N THR A 194 -5.74 12.48 -13.92
CA THR A 194 -7.20 12.58 -13.74
C THR A 194 -7.67 11.71 -12.57
N ALA A 195 -7.21 10.47 -12.51
CA ALA A 195 -7.56 9.54 -11.45
C ALA A 195 -7.04 10.00 -10.07
N LEU A 196 -5.82 10.55 -10.00
CA LEU A 196 -5.27 11.14 -8.77
C LEU A 196 -6.14 12.31 -8.26
N ARG A 197 -6.59 13.19 -9.17
CA ARG A 197 -7.55 14.25 -8.81
C ARG A 197 -8.85 13.66 -8.26
N ASP A 198 -9.44 12.69 -8.95
CA ASP A 198 -10.72 12.09 -8.57
C ASP A 198 -10.63 11.29 -7.25
N LEU A 199 -9.43 10.83 -6.88
CA LEU A 199 -9.11 10.27 -5.56
C LEU A 199 -9.00 11.31 -4.45
N GLY A 200 -8.98 12.60 -4.80
CA GLY A 200 -8.84 13.73 -3.88
C GLY A 200 -7.39 14.17 -3.65
N ALA A 201 -6.44 13.70 -4.46
CA ALA A 201 -5.03 14.08 -4.32
C ALA A 201 -4.73 15.47 -4.89
N LEU A 202 -5.58 15.97 -5.79
CA LEU A 202 -5.53 17.32 -6.36
C LEU A 202 -6.92 17.99 -6.23
N PRO A 203 -6.98 19.34 -6.13
CA PRO A 203 -8.23 20.09 -6.24
C PRO A 203 -9.02 19.78 -7.53
N MET A 204 -10.35 19.87 -7.48
CA MET A 204 -11.20 19.52 -8.64
C MET A 204 -11.07 20.50 -9.80
N ASP A 205 -10.68 21.74 -9.51
CA ASP A 205 -10.44 22.84 -10.44
C ASP A 205 -9.00 22.89 -10.96
N THR A 206 -8.15 21.91 -10.61
CA THR A 206 -6.77 21.83 -11.11
C THR A 206 -6.71 21.65 -12.62
N ASP A 207 -5.91 22.49 -13.30
CA ASP A 207 -5.54 22.33 -14.70
C ASP A 207 -4.58 21.14 -14.85
N LEU A 208 -5.11 20.01 -15.32
CA LEU A 208 -4.34 18.77 -15.44
C LEU A 208 -3.28 18.83 -16.54
N ASP A 209 -3.54 19.56 -17.63
CA ASP A 209 -2.58 19.69 -18.72
C ASP A 209 -1.38 20.54 -18.27
N ALA A 210 -1.63 21.57 -17.46
CA ALA A 210 -0.56 22.34 -16.80
C ALA A 210 0.25 21.47 -15.82
N VAL A 211 -0.41 20.64 -14.99
CA VAL A 211 0.27 19.70 -14.08
C VAL A 211 1.20 18.76 -14.84
N ILE A 212 0.71 18.13 -15.91
CA ILE A 212 1.49 17.19 -16.73
C ILE A 212 2.74 17.87 -17.28
N LYS A 213 2.58 19.08 -17.84
CA LYS A 213 3.68 19.86 -18.43
C LYS A 213 4.71 20.30 -17.39
N ASP A 214 4.27 20.84 -16.25
CA ASP A 214 5.16 21.35 -15.21
C ASP A 214 5.93 20.23 -14.50
N LEU A 215 5.29 19.07 -14.35
CA LEU A 215 5.92 17.87 -13.82
C LEU A 215 6.78 17.14 -14.85
N ARG A 216 6.66 17.47 -16.14
CA ARG A 216 7.34 16.83 -17.28
C ARG A 216 6.97 15.35 -17.43
N LEU A 217 5.72 15.02 -17.15
CA LEU A 217 5.24 13.63 -17.20
C LEU A 217 5.02 13.13 -18.64
N ASP A 218 5.01 14.04 -19.60
CA ASP A 218 4.96 13.78 -21.04
C ASP A 218 6.35 13.51 -21.66
N GLN A 219 7.42 13.55 -20.87
CA GLN A 219 8.79 13.30 -21.30
C GLN A 219 9.22 11.86 -21.02
N PRO A 220 10.22 11.30 -21.73
CA PRO A 220 10.77 10.00 -21.42
C PRO A 220 11.24 9.91 -19.97
N THR A 221 10.91 8.80 -19.31
CA THR A 221 11.32 8.55 -17.92
C THR A 221 12.85 8.56 -17.81
N ILE A 222 13.36 9.35 -16.88
CA ILE A 222 14.79 9.39 -16.57
C ILE A 222 15.12 8.19 -15.67
N ASP A 223 16.06 7.33 -16.07
CA ASP A 223 16.57 6.27 -15.20
C ASP A 223 17.35 6.89 -14.03
N PRO A 224 16.88 6.76 -12.77
CA PRO A 224 17.55 7.37 -11.62
C PRO A 224 18.98 6.86 -11.40
N THR A 225 19.33 5.68 -11.94
CA THR A 225 20.69 5.14 -11.92
C THR A 225 21.64 5.82 -12.90
N THR A 226 21.16 6.74 -13.73
CA THR A 226 21.99 7.59 -14.60
C THR A 226 22.31 8.94 -13.96
N LEU A 227 21.53 9.36 -12.95
CA LEU A 227 21.69 10.64 -12.26
C LEU A 227 22.75 10.58 -11.16
N SER A 228 23.43 11.70 -10.94
CA SER A 228 24.21 11.95 -9.73
C SER A 228 23.29 12.14 -8.51
N GLY A 229 23.85 12.02 -7.30
CA GLY A 229 23.09 12.24 -6.07
C GLY A 229 22.47 13.63 -5.98
N GLU A 230 23.18 14.66 -6.47
CA GLU A 230 22.70 16.04 -6.50
C GLU A 230 21.51 16.22 -7.44
N GLU A 231 21.62 15.68 -8.66
CA GLU A 231 20.55 15.74 -9.66
C GLU A 231 19.29 15.04 -9.16
N LEU A 232 19.43 13.89 -8.50
CA LEU A 232 18.30 13.15 -7.95
C LEU A 232 17.60 13.92 -6.83
N VAL A 233 18.34 14.53 -5.91
CA VAL A 233 17.75 15.36 -4.84
C VAL A 233 17.02 16.57 -5.43
N LYS A 234 17.64 17.26 -6.40
CA LYS A 234 17.03 18.40 -7.09
C LYS A 234 15.74 18.00 -7.80
N GLU A 235 15.73 16.84 -8.45
CA GLU A 235 14.58 16.35 -9.18
C GLU A 235 13.41 15.99 -8.25
N VAL A 236 13.68 15.29 -7.14
CA VAL A 236 12.66 15.01 -6.11
C VAL A 236 12.10 16.30 -5.52
N GLN A 237 12.96 17.27 -5.18
CA GLN A 237 12.53 18.56 -4.65
C GLN A 237 11.68 19.34 -5.66
N ARG A 238 12.03 19.31 -6.95
CA ARG A 238 11.27 19.94 -8.04
C ARG A 238 9.85 19.37 -8.10
N VAL A 239 9.73 18.04 -8.15
CA VAL A 239 8.43 17.34 -8.24
C VAL A 239 7.58 17.63 -7.00
N VAL A 240 8.14 17.52 -5.79
CA VAL A 240 7.40 17.80 -4.55
C VAL A 240 6.93 19.24 -4.51
N LYS A 241 7.80 20.20 -4.85
CA LYS A 241 7.45 21.63 -4.85
C LYS A 241 6.33 21.94 -5.83
N ALA A 242 6.39 21.38 -7.04
CA ALA A 242 5.34 21.54 -8.05
C ALA A 242 4.02 20.93 -7.56
N MET A 243 4.02 19.71 -7.03
CA MET A 243 2.82 19.08 -6.47
C MET A 243 2.20 19.94 -5.36
N LEU A 244 3.00 20.45 -4.42
CA LEU A 244 2.49 21.33 -3.36
C LEU A 244 1.93 22.65 -3.91
N ALA A 245 2.52 23.22 -4.96
CA ALA A 245 2.02 24.44 -5.60
C ALA A 245 0.64 24.24 -6.24
N TYR A 246 0.37 23.04 -6.75
CA TYR A 246 -0.96 22.64 -7.25
C TYR A 246 -1.95 22.26 -6.13
N GLY A 247 -1.59 22.45 -4.86
CA GLY A 247 -2.44 22.08 -3.73
C GLY A 247 -2.54 20.58 -3.52
N ALA A 248 -1.56 19.80 -4.00
CA ALA A 248 -1.57 18.37 -3.83
C ALA A 248 -1.54 17.98 -2.35
N ARG A 249 -2.34 16.98 -2.02
CA ARG A 249 -2.43 16.35 -0.71
C ARG A 249 -2.54 14.86 -0.88
N MET A 250 -2.15 14.08 0.12
CA MET A 250 -2.25 12.63 0.06
C MET A 250 -3.48 12.18 0.84
N PRO A 251 -4.53 11.65 0.18
CA PRO A 251 -5.67 11.04 0.85
C PRO A 251 -5.23 9.89 1.77
N LYS A 252 -5.93 9.71 2.90
CA LYS A 252 -5.67 8.65 3.89
C LYS A 252 -5.52 7.29 3.21
N GLU A 253 -6.47 6.93 2.35
CA GLU A 253 -6.52 5.62 1.70
C GLU A 253 -5.31 5.39 0.79
N LEU A 254 -4.86 6.41 0.05
CA LEU A 254 -3.65 6.31 -0.78
C LEU A 254 -2.40 6.15 0.08
N MET A 255 -2.31 6.86 1.21
CA MET A 255 -1.19 6.68 2.14
C MET A 255 -1.16 5.26 2.71
N LEU A 256 -2.30 4.72 3.16
CA LEU A 256 -2.39 3.34 3.67
C LEU A 256 -1.98 2.34 2.57
N TYR A 257 -2.44 2.55 1.33
CA TYR A 257 -2.08 1.70 0.20
C TYR A 257 -0.57 1.73 -0.07
N VAL A 258 0.03 2.92 -0.16
CA VAL A 258 1.48 3.09 -0.37
C VAL A 258 2.28 2.49 0.78
N LYS A 259 1.85 2.66 2.03
CA LYS A 259 2.48 2.04 3.21
C LYS A 259 2.52 0.52 3.09
N ASN A 260 1.41 -0.11 2.68
CA ASN A 260 1.36 -1.54 2.47
C ASN A 260 2.22 -2.00 1.30
N MET A 261 2.31 -1.21 0.22
CA MET A 261 3.23 -1.48 -0.88
C MET A 261 4.69 -1.48 -0.41
N VAL A 262 5.09 -0.53 0.44
CA VAL A 262 6.43 -0.50 1.06
C VAL A 262 6.66 -1.72 1.95
N PHE A 263 5.64 -2.16 2.70
CA PHE A 263 5.74 -3.38 3.48
C PHE A 263 5.90 -4.62 2.59
N LEU A 264 5.06 -4.78 1.56
CA LEU A 264 5.11 -5.91 0.63
C LEU A 264 6.45 -5.97 -0.11
N ASP A 265 6.99 -4.82 -0.51
CA ASP A 265 8.33 -4.68 -1.06
C ASP A 265 9.39 -5.27 -0.10
N GLY A 266 9.38 -4.83 1.17
CA GLY A 266 10.25 -5.39 2.21
C GLY A 266 9.95 -6.85 2.59
N ALA A 267 8.75 -7.35 2.29
CA ALA A 267 8.38 -8.75 2.49
C ALA A 267 8.96 -9.62 1.38
N ILE A 268 8.81 -9.23 0.11
CA ILE A 268 9.41 -9.91 -1.05
C ILE A 268 10.93 -10.02 -0.86
N ALA A 269 11.58 -8.92 -0.44
CA ALA A 269 13.00 -8.88 -0.10
C ALA A 269 13.48 -10.01 0.82
N ARG A 270 12.65 -10.40 1.80
CA ARG A 270 13.01 -11.40 2.81
C ARG A 270 12.55 -12.79 2.43
N LEU A 271 11.29 -12.91 2.00
CA LEU A 271 10.60 -14.17 1.78
C LEU A 271 10.86 -14.76 0.39
N ALA A 272 11.01 -13.90 -0.61
CA ALA A 272 11.06 -14.28 -2.02
C ALA A 272 12.11 -13.44 -2.80
N PRO A 273 13.38 -13.38 -2.35
CA PRO A 273 14.38 -12.51 -2.96
C PRO A 273 14.70 -12.86 -4.42
N ASP A 274 14.50 -14.12 -4.80
CA ASP A 274 14.82 -14.62 -6.14
C ASP A 274 13.58 -14.70 -7.06
N LEU A 275 12.44 -14.19 -6.58
CA LEU A 275 11.19 -14.07 -7.32
C LEU A 275 11.41 -13.23 -8.59
N ASP A 276 11.00 -13.78 -9.74
CA ASP A 276 10.98 -13.04 -11.00
C ASP A 276 9.79 -12.08 -11.03
N LEU A 277 10.09 -10.78 -10.92
CA LEU A 277 9.06 -9.75 -10.81
C LEU A 277 8.27 -9.57 -12.09
N LEU A 278 8.92 -9.66 -13.25
CA LEU A 278 8.24 -9.48 -14.53
C LEU A 278 7.29 -10.65 -14.80
N GLY A 279 7.75 -11.88 -14.57
CA GLY A 279 6.92 -13.08 -14.63
C GLY A 279 5.75 -13.02 -13.64
N GLU A 280 5.99 -12.59 -12.40
CA GLU A 280 4.94 -12.50 -11.38
C GLU A 280 3.88 -11.44 -11.72
N ILE A 281 4.30 -10.26 -12.20
CA ILE A 281 3.36 -9.22 -12.64
C ILE A 281 2.51 -9.74 -13.80
N ALA A 282 3.09 -10.45 -14.77
CA ALA A 282 2.36 -11.04 -15.87
C ALA A 282 1.36 -12.12 -15.40
N GLN A 283 1.74 -12.96 -14.44
CA GLN A 283 0.85 -13.97 -13.86
C GLN A 283 -0.34 -13.36 -13.12
N ILE A 284 -0.09 -12.40 -12.22
CA ILE A 284 -1.15 -11.71 -11.48
C ILE A 284 -2.08 -10.99 -12.46
N SER A 285 -1.51 -10.32 -13.45
CA SER A 285 -2.25 -9.66 -14.51
C SER A 285 -3.20 -10.59 -15.26
N MET A 286 -2.71 -11.75 -15.70
CA MET A 286 -3.55 -12.77 -16.37
C MET A 286 -4.63 -13.29 -15.43
N LEU A 287 -4.31 -13.54 -14.16
CA LEU A 287 -5.29 -13.96 -13.15
C LEU A 287 -6.42 -12.92 -13.02
N PHE A 288 -6.09 -11.64 -12.94
CA PHE A 288 -7.09 -10.57 -12.86
C PHE A 288 -7.94 -10.47 -14.13
N ALA A 289 -7.33 -10.55 -15.31
CA ALA A 289 -8.04 -10.53 -16.58
C ALA A 289 -9.04 -11.70 -16.69
N GLN A 290 -8.60 -12.91 -16.36
CA GLN A 290 -9.42 -14.13 -16.45
C GLN A 290 -10.53 -14.16 -15.40
N ARG A 291 -10.22 -13.77 -14.15
CA ARG A 291 -11.14 -13.93 -13.03
C ARG A 291 -12.10 -12.75 -12.88
N HIS A 292 -11.63 -11.54 -13.18
CA HIS A 292 -12.30 -10.29 -12.85
C HIS A 292 -12.49 -9.36 -14.05
N GLY A 293 -11.92 -9.69 -15.21
CA GLY A 293 -11.93 -8.83 -16.40
C GLY A 293 -13.32 -8.36 -16.80
N GLU A 294 -14.30 -9.27 -16.89
CA GLU A 294 -15.67 -8.92 -17.26
C GLU A 294 -16.31 -7.90 -16.29
N ARG A 295 -16.14 -8.13 -14.99
CA ARG A 295 -16.66 -7.24 -13.95
C ARG A 295 -16.00 -5.87 -14.02
N LEU A 296 -14.67 -5.83 -14.06
CA LEU A 296 -13.91 -4.58 -14.10
C LEU A 296 -14.17 -3.80 -15.39
N GLY A 297 -14.27 -4.48 -16.53
CA GLY A 297 -14.62 -3.89 -17.82
C GLY A 297 -16.00 -3.23 -17.78
N ARG A 298 -17.00 -3.92 -17.23
CA ARG A 298 -18.36 -3.39 -17.05
C ARG A 298 -18.39 -2.17 -16.14
N GLU A 299 -17.67 -2.20 -15.01
CA GLU A 299 -17.59 -1.10 -14.05
C GLU A 299 -16.92 0.16 -14.66
N LEU A 300 -16.01 -0.03 -15.60
CA LEU A 300 -15.27 1.05 -16.27
C LEU A 300 -15.87 1.50 -17.60
N GLY A 301 -16.81 0.72 -18.16
CA GLY A 301 -17.34 0.95 -19.49
C GLY A 301 -16.31 0.69 -20.60
N ILE A 302 -15.37 -0.22 -20.38
CA ILE A 302 -14.33 -0.60 -21.35
C ILE A 302 -14.48 -2.08 -21.74
N ASP A 303 -14.07 -2.40 -22.96
CA ASP A 303 -13.96 -3.80 -23.37
C ASP A 303 -12.72 -4.44 -22.73
N HIS A 304 -12.94 -5.30 -21.73
CA HIS A 304 -11.88 -6.00 -21.02
C HIS A 304 -11.02 -6.90 -21.92
N SER A 305 -11.52 -7.31 -23.09
CA SER A 305 -10.76 -8.13 -24.04
C SER A 305 -9.70 -7.33 -24.82
N GLN A 306 -9.79 -5.99 -24.79
CA GLN A 306 -8.85 -5.09 -25.47
C GLN A 306 -7.82 -4.45 -24.53
N VAL A 307 -7.86 -4.78 -23.23
CA VAL A 307 -6.86 -4.29 -22.28
C VAL A 307 -5.60 -5.15 -22.40
N GLU A 308 -4.68 -4.72 -23.28
CA GLU A 308 -3.34 -5.30 -23.35
C GLU A 308 -2.43 -4.65 -22.31
N ILE A 309 -1.80 -5.50 -21.48
CA ILE A 309 -0.86 -5.03 -20.48
C ILE A 309 0.48 -4.81 -21.15
N ASN A 310 0.91 -3.56 -21.14
CA ASN A 310 2.17 -3.18 -21.75
C ASN A 310 3.31 -3.45 -20.76
N LEU A 311 3.98 -4.60 -20.93
CA LEU A 311 5.15 -4.95 -20.13
C LEU A 311 6.28 -3.91 -20.26
N ASP A 312 6.39 -3.18 -21.36
CA ASP A 312 7.37 -2.10 -21.50
C ASP A 312 7.04 -0.92 -20.59
N SER A 313 5.74 -0.64 -20.36
CA SER A 313 5.31 0.37 -19.38
C SER A 313 5.66 -0.06 -17.95
N VAL A 314 5.48 -1.35 -17.63
CA VAL A 314 5.90 -1.93 -16.34
C VAL A 314 7.43 -1.85 -16.18
N LYS A 315 8.19 -2.21 -17.20
CA LYS A 315 9.66 -2.12 -17.23
C LYS A 315 10.13 -0.68 -17.05
N ALA A 316 9.52 0.28 -17.74
CA ALA A 316 9.81 1.70 -17.59
C ALA A 316 9.54 2.19 -16.16
N GLY A 317 8.43 1.76 -15.54
CA GLY A 317 8.11 2.08 -14.14
C GLY A 317 9.11 1.49 -13.13
N LEU A 318 9.70 0.34 -13.45
CA LEU A 318 10.78 -0.27 -12.67
C LEU A 318 12.17 0.31 -13.02
N GLY A 319 12.23 1.24 -13.98
CA GLY A 319 13.45 1.87 -14.46
C GLY A 319 14.38 0.88 -15.15
N VAL A 320 13.86 -0.13 -15.86
CA VAL A 320 14.64 -1.10 -16.64
C VAL A 320 14.32 -1.00 -18.12
N SER A 321 15.27 -1.45 -18.96
CA SER A 321 15.16 -1.40 -20.41
C SER A 321 14.13 -2.41 -20.93
N SER A 322 13.50 -2.10 -22.07
CA SER A 322 12.43 -2.92 -22.68
C SER A 322 12.89 -4.31 -23.11
N ASP A 323 14.18 -4.50 -23.39
CA ASP A 323 14.81 -5.80 -23.69
C ASP A 323 15.02 -6.69 -22.45
N THR A 324 14.73 -6.20 -21.24
CA THR A 324 14.85 -7.00 -20.02
C THR A 324 13.79 -8.11 -20.02
N GLU A 325 14.19 -9.36 -20.20
CA GLU A 325 13.28 -10.52 -20.20
C GLU A 325 12.93 -11.02 -18.80
N ARG A 326 13.89 -10.92 -17.86
CA ARG A 326 13.76 -11.41 -16.48
C ARG A 326 14.39 -10.42 -15.51
N MET A 327 13.75 -10.21 -14.37
CA MET A 327 14.33 -9.41 -13.30
C MET A 327 13.93 -9.96 -11.94
N THR A 328 14.92 -10.47 -11.20
CA THR A 328 14.66 -10.92 -9.83
C THR A 328 14.51 -9.73 -8.89
N TYR A 329 13.81 -9.92 -7.78
CA TYR A 329 13.73 -8.90 -6.75
C TYR A 329 15.11 -8.50 -6.20
N ARG A 330 16.05 -9.45 -6.09
CA ARG A 330 17.45 -9.20 -5.73
C ARG A 330 18.16 -8.25 -6.70
N ASP A 331 17.87 -8.33 -8.00
CA ASP A 331 18.45 -7.41 -8.99
C ASP A 331 17.91 -6.00 -8.81
N LEU A 332 16.60 -5.87 -8.53
CA LEU A 332 15.97 -4.59 -8.20
C LEU A 332 16.58 -3.96 -6.93
N GLN A 333 16.88 -4.77 -5.90
CA GLN A 333 17.54 -4.29 -4.68
C GLN A 333 18.92 -3.71 -4.96
N LYS A 334 19.76 -4.39 -5.75
CA LYS A 334 21.10 -3.88 -6.11
C LYS A 334 21.01 -2.52 -6.81
N ARG A 335 20.03 -2.32 -7.69
CA ARG A 335 19.79 -1.02 -8.34
C ARG A 335 19.41 0.05 -7.31
N ARG A 336 18.52 -0.25 -6.37
CA ARG A 336 18.13 0.69 -5.30
C ARG A 336 19.28 1.04 -4.36
N GLU A 337 20.12 0.08 -4.01
CA GLU A 337 21.31 0.32 -3.20
C GLU A 337 22.27 1.29 -3.88
N LEU A 338 22.47 1.15 -5.20
CA LEU A 338 23.26 2.10 -5.99
C LEU A 338 22.67 3.52 -5.93
N ILE A 339 21.36 3.66 -6.11
CA ILE A 339 20.66 4.95 -6.02
C ILE A 339 20.83 5.57 -4.63
N GLN A 340 20.57 4.79 -3.57
CA GLN A 340 20.71 5.24 -2.18
C GLN A 340 22.14 5.63 -1.82
N LYS A 341 23.14 4.90 -2.35
CA LYS A 341 24.55 5.21 -2.16
C LYS A 341 24.87 6.59 -2.75
N ARG A 342 24.45 6.85 -4.00
CA ARG A 342 24.64 8.16 -4.65
C ARG A 342 23.95 9.31 -3.90
N MET A 343 22.74 9.10 -3.39
CA MET A 343 22.07 10.11 -2.57
C MET A 343 22.82 10.41 -1.26
N ARG A 344 23.29 9.37 -0.56
CA ARG A 344 24.02 9.51 0.71
C ARG A 344 25.37 10.21 0.54
N GLU A 345 26.10 9.90 -0.53
CA GLU A 345 27.38 10.54 -0.86
C GLU A 345 27.25 12.06 -1.09
N HIS A 346 26.05 12.55 -1.45
CA HIS A 346 25.77 13.97 -1.58
C HIS A 346 25.29 14.63 -0.28
N VAL A 347 24.46 13.97 0.53
CA VAL A 347 23.96 14.51 1.82
C VAL A 347 25.04 14.56 2.91
N GLY A 348 26.12 13.76 2.75
CA GLY A 348 27.28 13.75 3.66
C GLY A 348 28.34 14.83 3.38
N ARG A 349 28.13 15.70 2.38
CA ARG A 349 28.94 16.89 2.09
C ARG A 349 28.13 18.13 2.38
#